data_AF-A0AAN1CUY7-F1
#
_entry.id   AF-A0AAN1CUY7-F1
#
_cell.length_a   1.000
_cell.length_b   1.000
_cell.length_c   1.000
_cell.angle_alpha   90.00
_cell.angle_beta   90.00
_cell.angle_gamma   90.00
#
_symmetry.space_group_name_H-M   'P 1'
#
loop_
_entity.id
_entity.type
_entity.pdbx_description
1 polymer ?
#
loop_
_entity_poly.entity_id
_entity_poly.type
_entity_poly.pdbx_seq_one_letter_code
_entity_poly.pdbx_strand_id
1 'polypeptide(L)'
;MKKANIKFRRNKVRPARELRDLAYEIIPALEERLPLYNGVGDDIKTKLVSKGFSQREAGVFIERHFNSTHYLTNLFEFDVRYDLDGVEHSPITTDQRYYVAQVHHDRLVRLKQEHSGVLPYMPDEVLLSYIEDTIAEREQRRKEKKRRERKAYRERKAAKIASEKAE
;
A
#
# COMPACT_ATOMS: atom_id res chain seq x y z
N MET A 1 11.26 -9.71 56.28
CA MET A 1 11.46 -9.36 54.85
C MET A 1 10.09 -9.19 54.18
N LYS A 2 9.69 -7.96 53.83
CA LYS A 2 8.39 -7.68 53.19
C LYS A 2 8.51 -7.92 51.68
N LYS A 3 7.76 -8.88 51.13
CA LYS A 3 7.70 -9.16 49.69
C LYS A 3 6.98 -8.01 48.97
N ALA A 4 7.64 -7.39 47.99
CA ALA A 4 7.03 -6.39 47.13
C ALA A 4 5.94 -7.06 46.28
N ASN A 5 4.70 -6.65 46.52
CA ASN A 5 3.53 -7.08 45.75
C ASN A 5 3.50 -6.29 44.44
N ILE A 6 4.26 -6.76 43.44
CA ILE A 6 4.26 -6.18 42.09
C ILE A 6 2.91 -6.55 41.46
N LYS A 7 1.96 -5.61 41.55
CA LYS A 7 0.72 -5.67 40.76
C LYS A 7 1.11 -5.57 39.29
N PHE A 8 1.10 -6.70 38.58
CA PHE A 8 1.14 -6.73 37.12
C PHE A 8 -0.02 -5.90 36.59
N ARG A 9 0.25 -4.65 36.18
CA ARG A 9 -0.72 -3.84 35.44
C ARG A 9 -0.99 -4.61 34.15
N ARG A 10 -2.21 -5.11 33.96
CA ARG A 10 -2.63 -5.72 32.68
C ARG A 10 -2.31 -4.72 31.58
N ASN A 11 -1.42 -5.08 30.65
CA ASN A 11 -1.16 -4.28 29.45
C ASN A 11 -2.50 -4.06 28.75
N LYS A 12 -3.01 -2.85 28.81
CA LYS A 12 -4.22 -2.44 28.10
C LYS A 12 -3.83 -2.43 26.61
N VAL A 13 -4.28 -3.45 25.87
CA VAL A 13 -4.06 -3.52 24.41
C VAL A 13 -4.62 -2.23 23.81
N ARG A 14 -3.79 -1.50 23.07
CA ARG A 14 -4.25 -0.25 22.44
C ARG A 14 -5.33 -0.54 21.40
N PRO A 15 -6.30 0.37 21.21
CA PRO A 15 -7.27 0.26 20.13
C PRO A 15 -6.58 0.16 18.76
N ALA A 16 -7.15 -0.63 17.84
CA ALA A 16 -6.55 -0.88 16.53
C ALA A 16 -6.32 0.40 15.70
N ARG A 17 -7.17 1.43 15.87
CA ARG A 17 -7.02 2.72 15.21
C ARG A 17 -5.77 3.46 15.69
N GLU A 18 -5.55 3.51 16.98
CA GLU A 18 -4.38 4.16 17.59
C GLU A 18 -3.08 3.46 17.19
N LEU A 19 -3.07 2.13 17.17
CA LEU A 19 -1.93 1.35 16.70
C LEU A 19 -1.58 1.65 15.23
N ARG A 20 -2.59 1.82 14.39
CA ARG A 20 -2.40 2.16 12.98
C ARG A 20 -1.81 3.54 12.81
N ASP A 21 -2.41 4.55 13.47
CA ASP A 21 -2.00 5.94 13.31
C ASP A 21 -0.54 6.12 13.79
N LEU A 22 -0.17 5.51 14.93
CA LEU A 22 1.23 5.48 15.39
C LEU A 22 2.18 4.73 14.45
N ALA A 23 1.75 3.60 13.88
CA ALA A 23 2.61 2.84 12.96
C ALA A 23 2.89 3.62 11.67
N TYR A 24 1.92 4.40 11.19
CA TYR A 24 2.07 5.29 10.03
C TYR A 24 3.02 6.45 10.30
N GLU A 25 2.98 7.04 11.49
CA GLU A 25 3.97 8.05 11.90
C GLU A 25 5.40 7.49 11.94
N ILE A 26 5.58 6.23 12.35
CA ILE A 26 6.91 5.61 12.48
C ILE A 26 7.48 5.17 11.11
N ILE A 27 6.61 4.77 10.18
CA ILE A 27 6.99 4.18 8.89
C ILE A 27 6.12 4.81 7.79
N PRO A 28 6.57 5.93 7.18
CA PRO A 28 5.79 6.67 6.20
C PRO A 28 5.35 5.83 4.99
N ALA A 29 6.19 4.88 4.56
CA ALA A 29 5.85 3.98 3.46
C ALA A 29 4.58 3.14 3.72
N LEU A 30 4.23 2.88 4.99
CA LEU A 30 2.98 2.21 5.36
C LEU A 30 1.78 3.14 5.28
N GLU A 31 1.94 4.44 5.54
CA GLU A 31 0.85 5.40 5.41
C GLU A 31 0.40 5.51 3.94
N GLU A 32 1.38 5.64 3.06
CA GLU A 32 1.19 5.67 1.60
C GLU A 32 0.81 4.30 1.03
N ARG A 33 0.92 3.24 1.84
CA ARG A 33 0.67 1.84 1.46
C ARG A 33 1.51 1.41 0.26
N LEU A 34 2.76 1.86 0.22
CA LEU A 34 3.68 1.50 -0.85
C LEU A 34 3.90 -0.02 -0.86
N PRO A 35 4.04 -0.65 -2.04
CA PRO A 35 4.44 -2.06 -2.11
C PRO A 35 5.81 -2.22 -1.47
N LEU A 36 5.93 -3.01 -0.40
CA LEU A 36 7.21 -3.16 0.29
C LEU A 36 8.00 -4.37 -0.22
N TYR A 37 9.32 -4.36 -0.01
CA TYR A 37 10.20 -5.48 -0.41
C TYR A 37 9.85 -6.79 0.32
N ASN A 38 10.25 -7.92 -0.25
CA ASN A 38 9.96 -9.23 0.34
C ASN A 38 10.74 -9.43 1.65
N GLY A 39 10.08 -9.89 2.70
CA GLY A 39 10.72 -10.12 4.02
C GLY A 39 10.70 -8.91 4.95
N VAL A 40 10.24 -7.74 4.49
CA VAL A 40 10.12 -6.49 5.26
C VAL A 40 9.27 -6.59 6.54
N GLY A 41 8.45 -7.64 6.67
CA GLY A 41 7.57 -7.84 7.83
C GLY A 41 8.34 -7.91 9.15
N ASP A 42 9.50 -8.56 9.18
CA ASP A 42 10.33 -8.66 10.39
C ASP A 42 11.00 -7.32 10.74
N ASP A 43 11.35 -6.53 9.73
CA ASP A 43 11.93 -5.19 9.89
C ASP A 43 10.88 -4.21 10.45
N ILE A 44 9.66 -4.23 9.91
CA ILE A 44 8.52 -3.46 10.45
C ILE A 44 8.27 -3.85 11.89
N LYS A 45 8.20 -5.16 12.16
CA LYS A 45 7.93 -5.68 13.50
C LYS A 45 8.98 -5.22 14.50
N THR A 46 10.26 -5.31 14.12
CA THR A 46 11.39 -4.85 14.94
C THR A 46 11.30 -3.34 15.19
N LYS A 47 11.06 -2.55 14.14
CA LYS A 47 10.92 -1.08 14.23
C LYS A 47 9.76 -0.69 15.15
N LEU A 48 8.58 -1.30 15.00
CA LEU A 48 7.42 -1.03 15.86
C LEU A 48 7.65 -1.44 17.32
N VAL A 49 8.26 -2.61 17.57
CA VAL A 49 8.55 -3.07 18.94
C VAL A 49 9.54 -2.14 19.63
N SER A 50 10.57 -1.67 18.92
CA SER A 50 11.52 -0.67 19.46
C SER A 50 10.85 0.67 19.83
N LYS A 51 9.69 0.97 19.24
CA LYS A 51 8.87 2.15 19.52
C LYS A 51 7.75 1.89 20.53
N GLY A 52 7.81 0.76 21.24
CA GLY A 52 6.92 0.45 22.36
C GLY A 52 5.69 -0.39 22.01
N PHE A 53 5.62 -0.95 20.80
CA PHE A 53 4.60 -1.95 20.48
C PHE A 53 4.93 -3.28 21.16
N SER A 54 3.90 -3.97 21.65
CA SER A 54 4.08 -5.38 21.99
C SER A 54 4.24 -6.21 20.70
N GLN A 55 4.94 -7.34 20.81
CA GLN A 55 5.11 -8.30 19.71
C GLN A 55 3.78 -8.71 19.06
N ARG A 56 2.73 -8.87 19.90
CA ARG A 56 1.38 -9.21 19.45
C ARG A 56 0.72 -8.05 18.69
N GLU A 57 0.82 -6.82 19.20
CA GLU A 57 0.26 -5.64 18.53
C GLU A 57 0.89 -5.41 17.16
N ALA A 58 2.22 -5.52 17.07
CA ALA A 58 2.94 -5.39 15.80
C ALA A 58 2.51 -6.47 14.80
N GLY A 59 2.42 -7.74 15.23
CA GLY A 59 1.96 -8.84 14.39
C GLY A 59 0.54 -8.63 13.84
N VAL A 60 -0.42 -8.27 14.71
CA VAL A 60 -1.81 -8.01 14.30
C VAL A 60 -1.90 -6.82 13.34
N PHE A 61 -1.12 -5.77 13.57
CA PHE A 61 -1.09 -4.62 12.67
C PHE A 61 -0.54 -5.00 11.28
N ILE A 62 0.61 -5.68 11.23
CA ILE A 62 1.25 -6.12 9.98
C ILE A 62 0.31 -7.00 9.17
N GLU A 63 -0.29 -8.00 9.83
CA GLU A 63 -1.25 -8.90 9.21
C GLU A 63 -2.42 -8.11 8.58
N ARG A 64 -3.00 -7.16 9.32
CA ARG A 64 -4.10 -6.34 8.80
C ARG A 64 -3.68 -5.41 7.68
N HIS A 65 -2.48 -4.84 7.76
CA HIS A 65 -1.96 -3.88 6.79
C HIS A 65 -1.75 -4.55 5.43
N PHE A 66 -0.98 -5.64 5.38
CA PHE A 66 -0.66 -6.34 4.14
C PHE A 66 -1.86 -7.06 3.52
N ASN A 67 -2.85 -7.39 4.33
CA ASN A 67 -4.12 -7.92 3.86
C ASN A 67 -5.15 -6.84 3.50
N SER A 68 -4.81 -5.55 3.63
CA SER A 68 -5.77 -4.50 3.29
C SER A 68 -5.98 -4.41 1.78
N THR A 69 -7.22 -4.24 1.35
CA THR A 69 -7.61 -4.05 -0.07
C THR A 69 -6.76 -2.98 -0.75
N HIS A 70 -6.48 -1.87 -0.06
CA HIS A 70 -5.67 -0.79 -0.60
C HIS A 70 -4.21 -1.19 -0.82
N TYR A 71 -3.60 -1.91 0.14
CA TYR A 71 -2.23 -2.39 -0.03
C TYR A 71 -2.12 -3.39 -1.18
N LEU A 72 -3.06 -4.35 -1.26
CA LEU A 72 -3.10 -5.33 -2.36
C LEU A 72 -3.31 -4.65 -3.72
N THR A 73 -4.16 -3.61 -3.76
CA THR A 73 -4.35 -2.78 -4.96
C THR A 73 -3.05 -2.09 -5.37
N ASN A 74 -2.34 -1.45 -4.42
CA ASN A 74 -1.06 -0.81 -4.71
C ASN A 74 0.00 -1.81 -5.19
N LEU A 75 0.04 -3.02 -4.62
CA LEU A 75 0.99 -4.06 -5.06
C LEU A 75 0.78 -4.49 -6.51
N PHE A 76 -0.45 -4.34 -7.01
CA PHE A 76 -0.78 -4.55 -8.42
C PHE A 76 -0.42 -3.33 -9.29
N GLU A 77 -0.66 -2.12 -8.78
CA GLU A 77 -0.52 -0.87 -9.55
C GLU A 77 0.92 -0.40 -9.78
N PHE A 78 1.85 -0.72 -8.87
CA PHE A 78 3.22 -0.23 -8.91
C PHE A 78 4.17 -1.21 -9.62
N ASP A 79 5.26 -0.66 -10.17
CA ASP A 79 6.27 -1.44 -10.90
C ASP A 79 7.46 -1.87 -10.04
N VAL A 80 7.60 -1.23 -8.88
CA VAL A 80 8.72 -1.40 -7.96
C VAL A 80 8.20 -1.50 -6.53
N ARG A 81 9.02 -2.12 -5.70
CA ARG A 81 8.88 -2.22 -4.26
C ARG A 81 9.74 -1.15 -3.61
N TYR A 82 9.35 -0.77 -2.41
CA TYR A 82 9.99 0.26 -1.62
C TYR A 82 10.47 -0.31 -0.29
N ASP A 83 11.46 0.36 0.31
CA ASP A 83 11.85 0.13 1.69
C ASP A 83 10.95 0.90 2.69
N LEU A 84 11.32 0.83 3.97
CA LEU A 84 10.56 1.48 5.05
C LEU A 84 10.59 3.00 5.00
N ASP A 85 11.55 3.57 4.27
CA ASP A 85 11.77 5.01 4.15
C ASP A 85 11.22 5.54 2.80
N GLY A 86 10.64 4.66 1.98
CA GLY A 86 10.00 5.01 0.71
C GLY A 86 10.96 5.07 -0.48
N VAL A 87 12.15 4.47 -0.37
CA VAL A 87 13.13 4.39 -1.46
C VAL A 87 12.88 3.15 -2.30
N GLU A 88 12.96 3.28 -3.63
CA GLU A 88 12.82 2.16 -4.55
C GLU A 88 13.89 1.09 -4.28
N HIS A 89 13.46 -0.17 -4.23
CA HIS A 89 14.29 -1.29 -3.83
C HIS A 89 14.40 -2.36 -4.92
N SER A 90 13.28 -2.94 -5.36
CA SER A 90 13.28 -4.04 -6.33
C SER A 90 12.05 -4.04 -7.23
N PRO A 91 12.13 -4.53 -8.49
CA PRO A 91 10.97 -4.60 -9.36
C PRO A 91 9.93 -5.62 -8.86
N ILE A 92 8.66 -5.36 -9.18
CA ILE A 92 7.56 -6.31 -8.99
C ILE A 92 7.42 -7.14 -10.27
N THR A 93 7.65 -8.44 -10.16
CA THR A 93 7.55 -9.35 -11.31
C THR A 93 6.10 -9.56 -11.75
N THR A 94 5.89 -9.94 -13.00
CA THR A 94 4.55 -10.24 -13.54
C THR A 94 3.85 -11.33 -12.73
N ASP A 95 4.56 -12.40 -12.37
CA ASP A 95 4.02 -13.50 -11.56
C ASP A 95 3.55 -13.05 -10.18
N GLN A 96 4.31 -12.13 -9.55
CA GLN A 96 3.91 -11.56 -8.26
C GLN A 96 2.62 -10.74 -8.38
N ARG A 97 2.44 -10.01 -9.49
CA ARG A 97 1.21 -9.26 -9.73
C ARG A 97 0.01 -10.17 -9.95
N TYR A 98 0.18 -11.23 -10.74
CA TYR A 98 -0.88 -12.21 -10.95
C TYR A 98 -1.32 -12.86 -9.63
N TYR A 99 -0.34 -13.33 -8.83
CA TYR A 99 -0.63 -13.90 -7.53
C TYR A 99 -1.42 -12.92 -6.63
N VAL A 100 -1.01 -11.65 -6.57
CA VAL A 100 -1.69 -10.67 -5.72
C VAL A 100 -3.05 -10.27 -6.27
N ALA A 101 -3.22 -10.20 -7.58
CA ALA A 101 -4.52 -9.97 -8.21
C ALA A 101 -5.51 -11.10 -7.86
N GLN A 102 -5.05 -12.35 -7.88
CA GLN A 102 -5.85 -13.50 -7.46
C GLN A 102 -6.23 -13.42 -5.98
N VAL A 103 -5.27 -13.20 -5.08
CA VAL A 103 -5.53 -13.04 -3.63
C VAL A 103 -6.51 -11.90 -3.35
N HIS A 104 -6.38 -10.77 -4.07
CA HIS A 104 -7.29 -9.64 -3.95
C HIS A 104 -8.70 -10.00 -4.42
N HIS A 105 -8.82 -10.69 -5.56
CA HIS A 105 -10.10 -11.16 -6.08
C HIS A 105 -10.80 -12.12 -5.11
N ASP A 106 -10.11 -13.17 -4.64
CA ASP A 106 -10.63 -14.15 -3.69
C ASP A 106 -11.15 -13.48 -2.42
N ARG A 107 -10.43 -12.46 -1.93
CA ARG A 107 -10.85 -11.66 -0.78
C ARG A 107 -12.13 -10.89 -1.06
N LEU A 108 -12.25 -10.24 -2.22
CA LEU A 108 -13.45 -9.50 -2.59
C LEU A 108 -14.66 -10.44 -2.75
N VAL A 109 -14.47 -11.60 -3.36
CA VAL A 109 -15.50 -12.64 -3.49
C VAL A 109 -15.95 -13.09 -2.10
N ARG A 110 -15.02 -13.42 -1.20
CA ARG A 110 -15.33 -13.83 0.17
C ARG A 110 -16.08 -12.75 0.95
N LEU A 111 -15.61 -11.51 0.95
CA LEU A 111 -16.29 -10.40 1.61
C LEU A 111 -17.71 -10.24 1.06
N LYS A 112 -17.87 -10.35 -0.26
CA LYS A 112 -19.17 -10.22 -0.89
C LYS A 112 -20.08 -11.42 -0.57
N GLN A 113 -19.57 -12.64 -0.44
CA GLN A 113 -20.33 -13.80 0.07
C GLN A 113 -20.78 -13.61 1.52
N GLU A 114 -19.87 -13.16 2.40
CA GLU A 114 -20.16 -12.86 3.82
C GLU A 114 -21.22 -11.77 3.98
N HIS A 115 -21.33 -10.85 3.01
CA HIS A 115 -22.26 -9.71 3.05
C HIS A 115 -23.52 -9.85 2.16
N SER A 116 -23.55 -10.71 1.13
CA SER A 116 -24.66 -10.77 0.14
C SER A 116 -25.32 -12.13 -0.05
N GLY A 117 -24.90 -13.19 0.65
CA GLY A 117 -25.57 -14.50 0.65
C GLY A 117 -25.49 -15.33 -0.64
N VAL A 118 -25.36 -14.75 -1.84
CA VAL A 118 -25.11 -15.45 -3.12
C VAL A 118 -24.39 -14.51 -4.09
N LEU A 119 -23.49 -15.07 -4.92
CA LEU A 119 -22.95 -14.39 -6.11
C LEU A 119 -22.97 -15.26 -7.37
N PRO A 120 -23.17 -14.64 -8.55
CA PRO A 120 -22.81 -15.27 -9.81
C PRO A 120 -21.28 -15.34 -9.93
N TYR A 121 -20.78 -16.55 -10.19
CA TYR A 121 -19.40 -16.83 -10.58
C TYR A 121 -19.00 -15.97 -11.80
N MET A 122 -17.85 -15.29 -11.74
CA MET A 122 -17.20 -14.69 -12.91
C MET A 122 -16.04 -15.61 -13.32
N PRO A 123 -16.01 -16.12 -14.56
CA PRO A 123 -14.89 -16.91 -15.06
C PRO A 123 -13.58 -16.11 -15.07
N ASP A 124 -12.46 -16.80 -14.87
CA ASP A 124 -11.11 -16.22 -14.81
C ASP A 124 -10.76 -15.37 -16.04
N GLU A 125 -11.26 -15.75 -17.22
CA GLU A 125 -11.10 -15.03 -18.48
C GLU A 125 -11.71 -13.61 -18.44
N VAL A 126 -12.84 -13.45 -17.74
CA VAL A 126 -13.53 -12.16 -17.59
C VAL A 126 -12.85 -11.29 -16.54
N LEU A 127 -12.28 -11.91 -15.51
CA LEU A 127 -11.46 -11.21 -14.53
C LEU A 127 -10.16 -10.68 -15.17
N LEU A 128 -9.50 -11.52 -15.98
CA LEU A 128 -8.30 -11.15 -16.72
C LEU A 128 -8.57 -10.03 -17.71
N SER A 129 -9.66 -10.09 -18.48
CA SER A 129 -9.99 -9.00 -19.42
C SER A 129 -10.32 -7.68 -18.70
N TYR A 130 -11.04 -7.73 -17.58
CA TYR A 130 -11.32 -6.54 -16.77
C TYR A 130 -10.01 -5.92 -16.23
N ILE A 131 -9.06 -6.76 -15.79
CA ILE A 131 -7.75 -6.32 -15.32
C ILE A 131 -6.95 -5.67 -16.47
N GLU A 132 -6.92 -6.31 -17.65
CA GLU A 132 -6.22 -5.81 -18.84
C GLU A 132 -6.81 -4.48 -19.35
N ASP A 133 -8.14 -4.36 -19.42
CA ASP A 133 -8.84 -3.12 -19.82
C ASP A 133 -8.54 -1.99 -18.83
N THR A 134 -8.50 -2.30 -17.53
CA THR A 134 -8.16 -1.32 -16.49
C THR A 134 -6.70 -0.86 -16.58
N ILE A 135 -5.77 -1.75 -16.93
CA ILE A 135 -4.35 -1.42 -17.16
C ILE A 135 -4.23 -0.51 -18.40
N ALA A 136 -4.89 -0.87 -19.50
CA ALA A 136 -4.84 -0.13 -20.75
C ALA A 136 -5.40 1.30 -20.62
N GLU A 137 -6.56 1.44 -19.96
CA GLU A 137 -7.16 2.75 -19.70
C GLU A 137 -6.24 3.65 -18.84
N ARG A 138 -5.53 3.04 -17.88
CA ARG A 138 -4.61 3.77 -16.99
C ARG A 138 -3.29 4.14 -17.66
N GLU A 139 -2.75 3.30 -18.54
CA GLU A 139 -1.64 3.69 -19.41
C GLU A 139 -1.98 4.90 -20.27
N GLN A 140 -3.19 4.94 -20.83
CA GLN A 140 -3.65 6.08 -21.61
C GLN A 140 -3.69 7.35 -20.74
N ARG A 141 -4.25 7.28 -19.53
CA ARG A 141 -4.27 8.41 -18.58
C ARG A 141 -2.84 8.87 -18.21
N ARG A 142 -1.90 7.95 -18.01
CA ARG A 142 -0.47 8.27 -17.76
C ARG A 142 0.16 8.98 -18.96
N LYS A 143 -0.05 8.48 -20.18
CA LYS A 143 0.43 9.08 -21.43
C LYS A 143 -0.16 10.48 -21.62
N GLU A 144 -1.42 10.67 -21.28
CA GLU A 144 -2.11 11.95 -21.35
C GLU A 144 -1.57 12.95 -20.31
N LYS A 145 -1.39 12.54 -19.06
CA LYS A 145 -0.79 13.37 -18.00
C LYS A 145 0.60 13.87 -18.41
N LYS A 146 1.48 12.97 -18.89
CA LYS A 146 2.81 13.35 -19.39
C LYS A 146 2.75 14.32 -20.58
N ARG A 147 1.76 14.17 -21.47
CA ARG A 147 1.55 15.11 -22.58
C ARG A 147 1.16 16.51 -22.08
N ARG A 148 0.26 16.60 -21.11
CA ARG A 148 -0.17 17.88 -20.50
C ARG A 148 1.00 18.57 -19.80
N GLU A 149 1.80 17.82 -19.02
CA GLU A 149 2.98 18.35 -18.34
C GLU A 149 4.04 18.88 -19.33
N ARG A 150 4.32 18.14 -20.41
CA ARG A 150 5.23 18.58 -21.48
C ARG A 150 4.73 19.84 -22.18
N LYS A 151 3.42 19.95 -22.42
CA LYS A 151 2.81 21.15 -23.01
C LYS A 151 2.97 22.35 -22.07
N ALA A 152 2.60 22.21 -20.79
CA ALA A 152 2.73 23.25 -19.79
C ALA A 152 4.19 23.71 -19.60
N TYR A 153 5.15 22.77 -19.65
CA TYR A 153 6.57 23.09 -19.59
C TYR A 153 7.03 23.93 -20.79
N ARG A 154 6.61 23.57 -22.02
CA ARG A 154 6.94 24.35 -23.23
C ARG A 154 6.36 25.76 -23.18
N GLU A 155 5.11 25.90 -22.71
CA GLU A 155 4.45 27.19 -22.55
C GLU A 155 5.17 28.07 -21.52
N ARG A 156 5.53 27.51 -20.37
CA ARG A 156 6.34 28.22 -19.35
C ARG A 156 7.69 28.67 -19.90
N LYS A 157 8.37 27.80 -20.65
CA LYS A 157 9.67 28.12 -21.27
C LYS A 157 9.52 29.22 -22.33
N ALA A 158 8.48 29.16 -23.16
CA ALA A 158 8.20 30.19 -24.17
C ALA A 158 7.86 31.54 -23.53
N ALA A 159 7.03 31.54 -22.47
CA ALA A 159 6.68 32.75 -21.72
C ALA A 159 7.92 33.41 -21.09
N LYS A 160 8.84 32.61 -20.52
CA LYS A 160 10.10 33.10 -19.96
C LYS A 160 11.00 33.74 -21.02
N ILE A 161 11.13 33.11 -22.20
CA ILE A 161 11.90 33.68 -23.31
C ILE A 161 11.26 34.97 -23.86
N ALA A 162 9.93 35.06 -23.85
CA ALA A 162 9.22 36.26 -24.28
C ALA A 162 9.41 37.43 -23.30
N SER A 163 9.39 37.17 -21.98
CA SER A 163 9.66 38.20 -20.98
C SER A 163 11.12 38.69 -21.03
N GLU A 164 12.07 37.78 -21.23
CA GLU A 164 13.52 38.12 -21.35
C GLU A 164 13.87 38.90 -22.63
N LYS A 165 12.97 38.95 -23.63
CA LYS A 165 13.14 39.74 -24.86
C LYS A 165 12.38 41.07 -24.85
N ALA A 166 11.50 41.27 -23.87
CA ALA A 166 10.70 42.48 -23.71
C ALA A 166 11.34 43.49 -22.75
N GLU A 167 12.31 43.04 -21.93
CA GLU A 167 13.30 43.87 -21.23
C GLU A 167 14.48 44.23 -22.15
#